data_AF-A0A1G9C126-F1
#
_entry.id   AF-A0A1G9C126-F1
#
_cell.length_a   1.000
_cell.length_b   1.000
_cell.length_c   1.000
_cell.angle_alpha   90.00
_cell.angle_beta   90.00
_cell.angle_gamma   90.00
#
_symmetry.space_group_name_H-M   'P 1'
#
loop_
_entity.id
_entity.type
_entity.pdbx_description
1 polymer ?
#
loop_
_entity_poly.entity_id
_entity_poly.type
_entity_poly.pdbx_seq_one_letter_code
_entity_poly.pdbx_strand_id
1 'polypeptide(L)'
;MKFTYRFNSILKIKEKIEEEKKYALASQQRTCDMEKENLNRLLEKKNAITSKKNQLTRNNNIVKIRELKNASQDIQFINDLIDNQTIRVEQQEKRVVGCREELIVAKKQKKIYEKIMEKDYQNFKQQEFKKEAAFIDQLVTYKSTVRGG
;
A
#
# COMPACT_ATOMS: atom_id res chain seq x y z
N MET A 1 4.53 38.94 -7.70
CA MET A 1 3.85 38.56 -6.43
C MET A 1 4.19 37.11 -6.05
N LYS A 2 3.93 36.67 -4.80
CA LYS A 2 4.09 35.26 -4.39
C LYS A 2 2.78 34.49 -4.63
N PHE A 3 2.85 33.34 -5.30
CA PHE A 3 1.69 32.47 -5.51
C PHE A 3 1.18 31.90 -4.17
N THR A 4 -0.13 31.94 -3.96
CA THR A 4 -0.79 31.33 -2.79
C THR A 4 -1.90 30.40 -3.28
N TYR A 5 -1.79 29.12 -2.93
CA TYR A 5 -2.79 28.14 -3.31
C TYR A 5 -3.93 28.09 -2.29
N ARG A 6 -5.18 28.24 -2.75
CA ARG A 6 -6.37 28.32 -1.90
C ARG A 6 -6.68 27.04 -1.12
N PHE A 7 -6.24 25.88 -1.60
CA PHE A 7 -6.48 24.58 -0.94
C PHE A 7 -5.21 23.96 -0.33
N ASN A 8 -4.20 24.77 -0.01
CA ASN A 8 -2.93 24.28 0.52
C ASN A 8 -3.10 23.41 1.78
N SER A 9 -3.97 23.82 2.71
CA SER A 9 -4.24 23.03 3.93
C SER A 9 -4.91 21.70 3.61
N ILE A 10 -5.84 21.67 2.65
CA ILE A 10 -6.52 20.44 2.24
C ILE A 10 -5.52 19.49 1.55
N LEU A 11 -4.67 20.02 0.67
CA LEU A 11 -3.65 19.24 -0.01
C LEU A 11 -2.70 18.56 1.00
N LYS A 12 -2.22 19.30 2.00
CA LYS A 12 -1.39 18.74 3.09
C LYS A 12 -2.10 17.62 3.87
N ILE A 13 -3.39 17.79 4.16
CA ILE A 13 -4.18 16.74 4.83
C ILE A 13 -4.27 15.50 3.92
N LYS A 14 -4.49 15.67 2.61
CA LYS A 14 -4.56 14.56 1.65
C LYS A 14 -3.21 13.85 1.49
N GLU A 15 -2.10 14.57 1.51
CA GLU A 15 -0.75 13.99 1.53
C GLU A 15 -0.54 13.12 2.77
N LYS A 16 -0.90 13.62 3.95
CA LYS A 16 -0.80 12.86 5.20
C LYS A 16 -1.65 11.59 5.17
N ILE A 17 -2.90 11.69 4.68
CA ILE A 17 -3.78 10.52 4.54
C ILE A 17 -3.19 9.49 3.57
N GLU A 18 -2.63 9.91 2.43
CA GLU A 18 -1.96 9.00 1.51
C GLU A 18 -0.79 8.27 2.19
N GLU A 19 0.01 9.00 2.97
CA GLU A 19 1.14 8.47 3.70
C GLU A 19 0.70 7.44 4.75
N GLU A 20 -0.31 7.76 5.55
CA GLU A 20 -0.92 6.86 6.54
C GLU A 20 -1.43 5.57 5.88
N LYS A 21 -2.12 5.67 4.73
CA LYS A 21 -2.59 4.49 3.99
C LYS A 21 -1.45 3.67 3.39
N LYS A 22 -0.35 4.31 2.99
CA LYS A 22 0.86 3.61 2.53
C LYS A 22 1.52 2.82 3.66
N TYR A 23 1.63 3.41 4.86
CA TYR A 23 2.14 2.70 6.04
C TYR A 23 1.21 1.55 6.45
N ALA A 24 -0.09 1.77 6.45
CA ALA A 24 -1.07 0.72 6.75
C ALA A 24 -0.93 -0.47 5.80
N LEU A 25 -0.86 -0.22 4.48
CA LEU A 25 -0.63 -1.27 3.48
C LEU A 25 0.68 -2.03 3.75
N ALA A 26 1.78 -1.32 3.97
CA ALA A 26 3.08 -1.94 4.25
C ALA A 26 3.04 -2.82 5.52
N SER A 27 2.35 -2.37 6.56
CA SER A 27 2.16 -3.14 7.79
C SER A 27 1.35 -4.41 7.53
N GLN A 28 0.22 -4.31 6.83
CA GLN A 28 -0.63 -5.48 6.55
C GLN A 28 0.08 -6.49 5.63
N GLN A 29 0.92 -6.00 4.70
CA GLN A 29 1.74 -6.83 3.83
C GLN A 29 2.74 -7.67 4.64
N ARG A 30 3.47 -7.04 5.57
CA ARG A 30 4.40 -7.75 6.46
C ARG A 30 3.69 -8.81 7.29
N THR A 31 2.54 -8.50 7.86
CA THR A 31 1.74 -9.49 8.59
C THR A 31 1.32 -10.64 7.67
N CYS A 32 0.89 -10.36 6.44
CA CYS A 32 0.55 -11.41 5.46
C CYS A 32 1.74 -12.33 5.18
N ASP A 33 2.93 -11.76 4.98
CA ASP A 33 4.15 -12.52 4.72
C ASP A 33 4.50 -13.43 5.92
N MET A 34 4.35 -12.92 7.15
CA MET A 34 4.54 -13.72 8.37
C MET A 34 3.53 -14.88 8.48
N GLU A 35 2.25 -14.65 8.19
CA GLU A 35 1.23 -15.70 8.22
C GLU A 35 1.50 -16.78 7.16
N LYS A 36 2.01 -16.40 5.98
CA LYS A 36 2.43 -17.33 4.92
C LYS A 36 3.66 -18.14 5.32
N GLU A 37 4.63 -17.51 5.97
CA GLU A 37 5.80 -18.21 6.49
C GLU A 37 5.41 -19.23 7.56
N ASN A 38 4.49 -18.87 8.46
CA ASN A 38 3.94 -19.77 9.46
C ASN A 38 3.24 -20.97 8.82
N LEU A 39 2.45 -20.74 7.76
CA LEU A 39 1.80 -21.81 6.99
C LEU A 39 2.84 -22.75 6.37
N ASN A 40 3.88 -22.22 5.74
CA ASN A 40 4.96 -23.03 5.16
C ASN A 40 5.65 -23.89 6.21
N ARG A 41 5.96 -23.34 7.38
CA ARG A 41 6.55 -24.10 8.50
C ARG A 41 5.64 -25.24 8.97
N LEU A 42 4.32 -25.05 8.98
CA LEU A 42 3.36 -26.12 9.33
C LEU A 42 3.33 -27.21 8.24
N LEU A 43 3.37 -26.84 6.97
CA LEU A 43 3.43 -27.78 5.85
C LEU A 43 4.72 -28.61 5.87
N GLU A 44 5.87 -27.98 6.15
CA GLU A 44 7.15 -28.67 6.33
C GLU A 44 7.10 -29.68 7.48
N LYS A 45 6.54 -29.28 8.63
CA LYS A 45 6.33 -30.17 9.78
C LYS A 45 5.42 -31.35 9.42
N LYS A 46 4.33 -31.11 8.68
CA LYS A 46 3.42 -32.19 8.20
C LYS A 46 4.16 -33.17 7.30
N ASN A 47 5.00 -32.67 6.39
CA ASN A 47 5.82 -33.51 5.53
C ASN A 47 6.81 -34.37 6.33
N ALA A 48 7.44 -33.79 7.36
CA ALA A 48 8.33 -34.53 8.25
C ALA A 48 7.62 -35.65 9.03
N ILE A 49 6.44 -35.36 9.61
CA ILE A 49 5.61 -36.36 10.32
C ILE A 49 5.17 -37.48 9.37
N THR A 50 4.73 -37.12 8.17
CA THR A 50 4.28 -38.08 7.15
C THR A 50 5.44 -38.96 6.67
N SER A 51 6.62 -38.38 6.44
CA SER A 51 7.83 -39.12 6.08
C SER A 51 8.23 -40.12 7.17
N LYS A 52 8.21 -39.69 8.45
CA LYS A 52 8.48 -40.56 9.60
C LYS A 52 7.49 -41.73 9.67
N LYS A 53 6.19 -41.46 9.48
CA LYS A 53 5.16 -42.51 9.41
C LYS A 53 5.45 -43.51 8.29
N ASN A 54 5.78 -43.02 7.09
CA ASN A 54 6.09 -43.88 5.94
C ASN A 54 7.33 -44.75 6.17
N GLN A 55 8.37 -44.21 6.82
CA GLN A 55 9.57 -44.97 7.20
C GLN A 55 9.24 -46.11 8.19
N LEU A 56 8.40 -45.84 9.19
CA LEU A 56 7.96 -46.86 10.14
C LEU A 56 7.25 -48.03 9.44
N THR A 57 6.43 -47.73 8.41
CA THR A 57 5.67 -48.76 7.67
C THR A 57 6.46 -49.48 6.58
N ARG A 58 7.57 -48.93 6.07
CA ARG A 58 8.31 -49.50 4.92
C ARG A 58 9.21 -50.67 5.26
N ASN A 59 9.71 -50.76 6.49
CA ASN A 59 10.78 -51.72 6.83
C ASN A 59 10.28 -53.12 7.24
N ASN A 60 8.99 -53.46 7.05
CA ASN A 60 8.38 -54.71 7.55
C ASN A 60 8.68 -55.00 9.04
N ASN A 61 9.04 -53.96 9.80
CA ASN A 61 9.26 -54.06 11.23
C ASN A 61 7.92 -54.28 11.93
N ILE A 62 7.93 -55.02 13.04
CA ILE A 62 6.77 -55.13 13.92
C ILE A 62 6.55 -53.74 14.54
N VAL A 63 5.72 -52.92 13.90
CA VAL A 63 5.36 -51.59 14.40
C VAL A 63 4.28 -51.76 15.47
N LYS A 64 4.48 -51.14 16.63
CA LYS A 64 3.46 -51.15 17.68
C LYS A 64 2.25 -50.39 17.17
N ILE A 65 1.05 -50.98 17.27
CA ILE A 65 -0.23 -50.34 16.90
C ILE A 65 -0.36 -48.93 17.52
N ARG A 66 0.17 -48.75 18.75
CA ARG A 66 0.23 -47.46 19.45
C ARG A 66 0.99 -46.38 18.67
N GLU A 67 2.10 -46.72 18.01
CA GLU A 67 2.92 -45.76 17.27
C GLU A 67 2.22 -45.28 15.99
N LEU A 68 1.52 -46.19 15.29
CA LEU A 68 0.70 -45.84 14.12
C LEU A 68 -0.50 -44.98 14.50
N LYS A 69 -1.12 -45.25 15.65
CA LYS A 69 -2.22 -44.44 16.20
C LYS A 69 -1.73 -43.03 16.53
N ASN A 70 -0.62 -42.91 17.27
CA ASN A 70 -0.03 -41.62 17.62
C ASN A 70 0.32 -40.81 16.36
N ALA A 71 1.02 -41.40 15.39
CA ALA A 71 1.37 -40.71 14.15
C ALA A 71 0.13 -40.24 13.36
N SER A 72 -0.97 -40.99 13.41
CA SER A 72 -2.21 -40.60 12.75
C SER A 72 -2.91 -39.44 13.49
N GLN A 73 -2.86 -39.43 14.82
CA GLN A 73 -3.34 -38.30 15.64
C GLN A 73 -2.51 -37.03 15.40
N ASP A 74 -1.18 -37.16 15.31
CA ASP A 74 -0.28 -36.04 15.03
C ASP A 74 -0.56 -35.44 13.64
N ILE A 75 -0.85 -36.29 12.64
CA ILE A 75 -1.23 -35.84 11.29
C ILE A 75 -2.57 -35.11 11.31
N GLN A 76 -3.56 -35.61 12.04
CA GLN A 76 -4.85 -34.95 12.15
C GLN A 76 -4.69 -33.57 12.82
N PHE A 77 -3.99 -33.53 13.96
CA PHE A 77 -3.73 -32.29 14.68
C PHE A 77 -3.02 -31.25 13.81
N ILE A 78 -1.99 -31.64 13.05
CA ILE A 78 -1.28 -30.69 12.20
C ILE A 78 -2.12 -30.23 10.99
N ASN A 79 -3.02 -31.08 10.47
CA ASN A 79 -3.98 -30.65 9.46
C ASN A 79 -4.92 -29.58 10.01
N ASP A 80 -5.47 -29.77 11.22
CA ASP A 80 -6.33 -28.78 11.85
C ASP A 80 -5.61 -27.43 12.05
N LEU A 81 -4.32 -27.47 12.41
CA LEU A 81 -3.48 -26.26 12.49
C LEU A 81 -3.26 -25.60 11.13
N ILE A 82 -3.02 -26.37 10.08
CA ILE A 82 -2.84 -25.88 8.71
C ILE A 82 -4.12 -25.23 8.20
N ASP A 83 -5.28 -25.83 8.44
CA ASP A 83 -6.57 -25.30 7.99
C ASP A 83 -6.86 -23.96 8.66
N ASN A 84 -6.66 -23.88 9.97
CA ASN A 84 -6.79 -22.63 10.72
C ASN A 84 -5.80 -21.56 10.24
N GLN A 85 -4.55 -21.94 9.95
CA GLN A 85 -3.53 -21.01 9.46
C GLN A 85 -3.83 -20.54 8.03
N THR A 86 -4.39 -21.41 7.19
CA THR A 86 -4.81 -21.08 5.83
C THR A 86 -5.92 -20.03 5.86
N ILE A 87 -6.92 -20.19 6.73
CA ILE A 87 -7.98 -19.20 6.93
C ILE A 87 -7.40 -17.84 7.36
N ARG A 88 -6.40 -17.84 8.25
CA ARG A 88 -5.73 -16.59 8.68
C ARG A 88 -5.01 -15.90 7.53
N VAL A 89 -4.29 -16.67 6.70
CA VAL A 89 -3.64 -16.14 5.49
C VAL A 89 -4.68 -15.51 4.56
N GLU A 90 -5.77 -16.22 4.25
CA GLU A 90 -6.83 -15.69 3.37
C GLU A 90 -7.47 -14.41 3.92
N GLN A 91 -7.75 -14.36 5.22
CA GLN A 91 -8.28 -13.16 5.87
C GLN A 91 -7.29 -11.99 5.78
N GLN A 92 -6.00 -12.27 5.96
CA GLN A 92 -4.96 -11.26 5.91
C GLN A 92 -4.72 -10.76 4.47
N GLU A 93 -4.79 -11.64 3.47
CA GLU A 93 -4.75 -11.26 2.05
C GLU A 93 -5.91 -10.34 1.68
N LYS A 94 -7.14 -10.65 2.14
CA LYS A 94 -8.30 -9.77 1.95
C LYS A 94 -8.08 -8.39 2.57
N ARG A 95 -7.46 -8.31 3.76
CA ARG A 95 -7.11 -7.02 4.39
C ARG A 95 -6.08 -6.24 3.59
N VAL A 96 -5.06 -6.90 3.05
CA VAL A 96 -4.06 -6.27 2.17
C VAL A 96 -4.73 -5.67 0.93
N VAL A 97 -5.66 -6.41 0.31
CA VAL A 97 -6.44 -5.91 -0.84
C VAL A 97 -7.25 -4.66 -0.44
N GLY A 98 -7.96 -4.70 0.68
CA GLY A 98 -8.71 -3.55 1.18
C GLY A 98 -7.82 -2.31 1.42
N CYS A 99 -6.68 -2.47 2.11
CA CYS A 99 -5.73 -1.37 2.30
C CYS A 99 -5.17 -0.83 0.97
N ARG A 100 -4.99 -1.70 -0.03
CA ARG A 100 -4.53 -1.29 -1.36
C ARG A 100 -5.58 -0.44 -2.07
N GLU A 101 -6.85 -0.81 -2.00
CA GLU A 101 -7.95 -0.03 -2.55
C GLU A 101 -8.07 1.33 -1.88
N GLU A 102 -7.98 1.39 -0.55
CA GLU A 102 -7.99 2.65 0.21
C GLU A 102 -6.83 3.57 -0.20
N LEU A 103 -5.62 3.02 -0.38
CA LEU A 103 -4.47 3.78 -0.85
C LEU A 103 -4.70 4.33 -2.27
N ILE A 104 -5.30 3.55 -3.16
CA ILE A 104 -5.64 4.01 -4.52
C ILE A 104 -6.62 5.19 -4.46
N VAL A 105 -7.64 5.12 -3.59
CA VAL A 105 -8.60 6.22 -3.40
C VAL A 105 -7.89 7.46 -2.84
N ALA A 106 -7.04 7.32 -1.82
CA ALA A 106 -6.29 8.42 -1.24
C ALA A 106 -5.39 9.11 -2.27
N LYS A 107 -4.66 8.32 -3.08
CA LYS A 107 -3.83 8.81 -4.19
C LYS A 107 -4.64 9.59 -5.23
N LYS A 108 -5.80 9.06 -5.63
CA LYS A 108 -6.70 9.74 -6.57
C LYS A 108 -7.16 11.08 -6.02
N GLN A 109 -7.58 11.13 -4.75
CA GLN A 109 -8.02 12.36 -4.10
C GLN A 109 -6.91 13.41 -4.05
N LYS A 110 -5.70 13.05 -3.61
CA LYS A 110 -4.55 13.98 -3.64
C LYS A 110 -4.29 14.51 -5.04
N LYS A 111 -4.25 13.63 -6.05
CA LYS A 111 -3.98 14.01 -7.44
C LYS A 111 -4.99 15.01 -8.01
N ILE A 112 -6.25 14.98 -7.54
CA ILE A 112 -7.25 15.99 -7.91
C ILE A 112 -6.81 17.37 -7.41
N TYR A 113 -6.41 17.49 -6.15
CA TYR A 113 -5.98 18.77 -5.57
C TYR A 113 -4.64 19.26 -6.14
N GLU A 114 -3.72 18.36 -6.48
CA GLU A 114 -2.49 18.72 -7.20
C GLU A 114 -2.80 19.32 -8.57
N LYS A 115 -3.72 18.72 -9.33
CA LYS A 115 -4.15 19.25 -10.63
C LYS A 115 -4.84 20.61 -10.53
N ILE A 116 -5.62 20.84 -9.47
CA ILE A 116 -6.24 22.15 -9.23
C ILE A 116 -5.15 23.18 -8.91
N MET A 117 -4.17 22.82 -8.08
CA MET A 117 -3.03 23.68 -7.76
C MET A 117 -2.23 24.05 -9.01
N GLU A 118 -1.96 23.07 -9.87
CA GLU A 118 -1.25 23.29 -11.14
C GLU A 118 -2.01 24.27 -12.04
N LYS A 119 -3.33 24.09 -12.20
CA LYS A 119 -4.17 25.02 -12.97
C LYS A 119 -4.18 26.43 -12.37
N ASP A 120 -4.34 26.55 -11.05
CA ASP A 120 -4.31 27.84 -10.35
C ASP A 120 -2.95 28.53 -10.54
N TYR A 121 -1.86 27.77 -10.53
CA TYR A 121 -0.51 28.27 -10.74
C TYR A 121 -0.28 28.76 -12.19
N GLN A 122 -0.79 28.04 -13.19
CA GLN A 122 -0.72 28.49 -14.58
C GLN A 122 -1.52 29.78 -14.80
N ASN A 123 -2.72 29.87 -14.23
CA ASN A 123 -3.53 31.08 -14.29
C ASN A 123 -2.82 32.26 -13.62
N PHE A 124 -2.20 32.04 -12.46
CA PHE A 124 -1.39 33.05 -11.78
C PHE A 124 -0.25 33.56 -12.66
N LYS A 125 0.51 32.67 -13.31
CA LYS A 125 1.57 33.06 -14.26
C LYS A 125 1.04 33.91 -15.41
N GLN A 126 -0.08 33.50 -16.00
CA GLN A 126 -0.68 34.24 -17.12
C GLN A 126 -1.13 35.64 -16.68
N GLN A 127 -1.67 35.78 -15.48
CA GLN A 127 -2.06 37.08 -14.93
C GLN A 127 -0.86 37.98 -14.65
N GLU A 128 0.21 37.45 -14.06
CA GLU A 128 1.43 38.24 -13.82
C GLU A 128 2.05 38.70 -15.14
N PHE A 129 2.09 37.84 -16.16
CA PHE A 129 2.58 38.21 -17.50
C PHE A 129 1.73 39.32 -18.13
N LYS A 130 0.40 39.25 -18.03
CA LYS A 130 -0.50 40.32 -18.52
C LYS A 130 -0.28 41.64 -17.79
N LYS A 131 -0.07 41.61 -16.47
CA LYS A 131 0.24 42.82 -15.68
C LYS A 131 1.59 43.41 -16.08
N GLU A 132 2.60 42.57 -16.26
CA GLU A 132 3.94 43.00 -16.71
C GLU A 132 3.88 43.65 -18.10
N ALA A 133 3.20 43.01 -19.06
CA ALA A 133 3.00 43.57 -20.39
C ALA A 133 2.26 44.92 -20.35
N ALA A 134 1.19 45.04 -19.56
CA ALA A 134 0.46 46.30 -19.39
C ALA A 134 1.33 47.39 -18.74
N PHE A 135 2.18 47.03 -17.77
CA PHE A 135 3.11 47.96 -17.14
C PHE A 135 4.18 48.47 -18.12
N ILE A 136 4.72 47.59 -18.97
CA ILE A 136 5.67 47.96 -20.03
C ILE A 136 5.02 48.93 -21.01
N ASP A 137 3.79 48.64 -21.47
CA ASP A 137 3.05 49.49 -22.39
C ASP A 137 2.84 50.91 -21.82
N GLN A 138 2.38 51.00 -20.56
CA GLN A 138 2.24 52.26 -19.84
C GLN A 138 3.56 53.05 -19.76
N LEU A 139 4.68 52.36 -19.51
CA LEU A 139 6.00 52.98 -19.42
C LEU A 139 6.48 53.52 -20.78
N VAL A 140 6.19 52.81 -21.88
CA VAL A 140 6.47 53.28 -23.25
C VAL A 140 5.61 54.50 -23.60
N THR A 141 4.30 54.46 -23.29
CA THR A 141 3.41 55.62 -23.48
C THR A 141 3.93 56.84 -22.72
N TYR A 142 4.25 56.69 -21.43
CA TYR A 142 4.79 57.80 -20.63
C TYR A 142 6.09 58.39 -21.22
N LYS A 143 7.04 57.53 -21.62
CA LYS A 143 8.31 57.97 -22.21
C LYS A 143 8.12 58.70 -23.55
N SER A 144 7.17 58.25 -24.37
CA SER A 144 6.88 58.89 -25.67
C SER A 144 6.18 60.24 -25.49
N THR A 145 5.27 60.38 -24.52
CA THR A 145 4.63 61.67 -24.21
C THR A 145 5.60 62.71 -23.64
N VAL A 146 6.59 62.29 -22.84
CA VAL A 146 7.57 63.22 -22.22
C VAL A 146 8.65 63.68 -23.21
N ARG A 147 8.96 62.89 -24.25
CA ARG A 147 9.93 63.26 -25.30
C ARG A 147 9.33 64.05 -26.47
N GLY A 148 8.00 64.06 -26.59
CA GLY A 148 7.28 64.73 -27.69
C GLY A 148 6.72 66.11 -27.34
N GLY A 149 7.02 66.63 -26.14
CA GLY A 149 6.67 67.98 -25.68
C GLY A 149 7.88 68.89 -25.55
#